data_AF-A0A1F8N686-F1
#
_entry.id   AF-A0A1F8N686-F1
#
_cell.length_a   1.000
_cell.length_b   1.000
_cell.length_c   1.000
_cell.angle_alpha   90.00
_cell.angle_beta   90.00
_cell.angle_gamma   90.00
#
_symmetry.space_group_name_H-M   'P 1'
#
loop_
_entity.id
_entity.type
_entity.pdbx_description
1 polymer ?
#
loop_
_entity_poly.entity_id
_entity_poly.type
_entity_poly.pdbx_seq_one_letter_code
_entity_poly.pdbx_strand_id
1 'polypeptide(L)'
;MYDTIKKEFVTLITENGLQGEGVVIRATPLSPEQALGNPEDRDYPLVAGVERLMQADFRGALGQAYTDMYGDFSGRLSEIVAMDLKNNFRRAIFISSLNAVMKHLGLITKTVHCKDDQPRECSQELVRYIETNYGQPKVAMVGFQPRMVEALAKKFELRVSDMDRDNIGKEKFGVK
;
A
#
# COMPACT_ATOMS: atom_id res chain seq x y z
N MET A 1 9.98 14.77 1.95
CA MET A 1 9.53 13.56 1.21
C MET A 1 8.36 13.90 0.28
N TYR A 2 7.18 14.26 0.80
CA TYR A 2 6.00 14.52 -0.04
C TYR A 2 6.20 15.63 -1.07
N ASP A 3 6.95 16.70 -0.74
CA ASP A 3 7.20 17.78 -1.71
C ASP A 3 7.94 17.29 -2.96
N THR A 4 8.92 16.40 -2.78
CA THR A 4 9.65 15.77 -3.88
C THR A 4 8.70 14.91 -4.72
N ILE A 5 7.94 14.02 -4.10
CA ILE A 5 7.00 13.13 -4.81
C ILE A 5 5.95 13.96 -5.57
N LYS A 6 5.44 15.03 -4.94
CA LYS A 6 4.47 15.96 -5.52
C LYS A 6 5.05 16.69 -6.73
N LYS A 7 6.30 17.18 -6.63
CA LYS A 7 7.00 17.79 -7.75
C LYS A 7 7.15 16.82 -8.92
N GLU A 8 7.65 15.61 -8.68
CA GLU A 8 7.82 14.60 -9.73
C GLU A 8 6.48 14.20 -10.35
N PHE A 9 5.42 14.11 -9.54
CA PHE A 9 4.08 13.80 -10.06
C PHE A 9 3.53 14.94 -10.92
N VAL A 10 3.75 16.21 -10.54
CA VAL A 10 3.40 17.38 -11.37
C VAL A 10 4.11 17.33 -12.71
N THR A 11 5.41 17.02 -12.73
CA THR A 11 6.17 16.84 -13.98
C THR A 11 5.55 15.74 -14.83
N LEU A 12 5.33 14.55 -14.24
CA LEU A 12 4.78 13.38 -14.93
C LEU A 12 3.43 13.67 -15.58
N ILE A 13 2.49 14.30 -14.87
CA ILE A 13 1.16 14.61 -15.44
C ILE A 13 1.23 15.73 -16.47
N THR A 14 2.19 16.64 -16.37
CA THR A 14 2.35 17.76 -17.32
C THR A 14 2.93 17.27 -18.64
N GLU A 15 4.00 16.48 -18.59
CA GLU A 15 4.65 15.92 -19.78
C GLU A 15 3.72 15.01 -20.57
N ASN A 16 2.76 14.36 -19.89
CA ASN A 16 1.76 13.49 -20.51
C ASN A 16 0.43 14.19 -20.79
N GLY A 17 0.31 15.51 -20.55
CA GLY A 17 -0.92 16.27 -20.81
C GLY A 17 -2.15 15.85 -19.98
N LEU A 18 -1.94 15.28 -18.80
CA LEU A 18 -2.98 14.69 -17.95
C LEU A 18 -3.55 15.64 -16.89
N GLN A 19 -3.04 16.87 -16.78
CA GLN A 19 -3.39 17.79 -15.67
C GLN A 19 -4.90 18.03 -15.55
N GLY A 20 -5.60 18.14 -16.68
CA GLY A 20 -7.04 18.36 -16.74
C GLY A 20 -7.89 17.12 -16.55
N GLU A 21 -7.28 15.93 -16.51
CA GLU A 21 -7.98 14.65 -16.47
C GLU A 21 -8.53 14.34 -15.08
N GLY A 22 -9.71 13.74 -15.05
CA GLY A 22 -10.40 13.36 -13.82
C GLY A 22 -9.90 12.04 -13.26
N VAL A 23 -9.83 11.96 -11.94
CA VAL A 23 -9.66 10.72 -11.17
C VAL A 23 -10.91 10.53 -10.32
N VAL A 24 -11.39 9.29 -10.26
CA VAL A 24 -12.47 8.90 -9.35
C VAL A 24 -11.87 8.05 -8.25
N ILE A 25 -12.05 8.47 -7.01
CA ILE A 25 -11.57 7.76 -5.83
C ILE A 25 -12.78 7.22 -5.08
N ARG A 26 -12.83 5.89 -4.99
CA ARG A 26 -13.82 5.19 -4.20
C ARG A 26 -13.16 4.69 -2.94
N ALA A 27 -13.75 5.06 -1.82
CA ALA A 27 -13.39 4.57 -0.51
C ALA A 27 -14.52 3.71 0.08
N THR A 28 -15.40 3.19 -0.78
CA THR A 28 -16.40 2.20 -0.38
C THR A 28 -15.69 1.15 0.46
N PRO A 29 -16.11 0.92 1.71
CA PRO A 29 -15.46 -0.07 2.55
C PRO A 29 -15.53 -1.39 1.80
N LEU A 30 -14.40 -1.82 1.26
CA LEU A 30 -14.27 -3.17 0.75
C LEU A 30 -14.59 -4.05 1.96
N SER A 31 -15.59 -4.91 1.81
CA SER A 31 -15.74 -6.03 2.75
C SER A 31 -14.38 -6.74 2.88
N PRO A 32 -14.09 -7.39 4.01
CA PRO A 32 -12.90 -8.22 4.12
C PRO A 32 -12.70 -9.12 2.89
N GLU A 33 -13.81 -9.66 2.35
CA GLU A 33 -13.83 -10.44 1.10
C GLU A 33 -13.41 -9.64 -0.14
N GLN A 34 -13.90 -8.41 -0.31
CA GLN A 34 -13.50 -7.59 -1.45
C GLN A 34 -12.04 -7.10 -1.35
N ALA A 35 -11.54 -6.88 -0.13
CA ALA A 35 -10.19 -6.37 0.13
C ALA A 35 -9.14 -7.48 0.04
N LEU A 36 -9.41 -8.62 0.65
CA LEU A 36 -8.46 -9.71 0.84
C LEU A 36 -8.91 -11.03 0.21
N GLY A 37 -10.11 -11.13 -0.37
CA GLY A 37 -10.68 -12.42 -0.76
C GLY A 37 -11.10 -13.23 0.47
N ASN A 38 -11.02 -14.54 0.39
CA ASN A 38 -11.31 -15.43 1.51
C ASN A 38 -10.05 -16.15 2.00
N PRO A 39 -9.06 -15.42 2.56
CA PRO A 39 -7.87 -16.05 3.10
C PRO A 39 -8.23 -16.91 4.31
N GLU A 40 -7.51 -18.01 4.50
CA GLU A 40 -7.67 -18.86 5.69
C GLU A 40 -7.33 -18.08 6.98
N ASP A 41 -6.34 -17.19 6.91
CA ASP A 41 -5.89 -16.39 8.03
C ASP A 41 -6.76 -15.16 8.31
N ARG A 42 -6.89 -14.80 9.58
CA ARG A 42 -7.78 -13.72 10.05
C ARG A 42 -7.06 -12.56 10.76
N ASP A 43 -5.74 -12.58 10.82
CA ASP A 43 -4.90 -11.65 11.60
C ASP A 43 -4.43 -10.41 10.83
N TYR A 44 -5.01 -10.13 9.66
CA TYR A 44 -4.65 -8.96 8.85
C TYR A 44 -5.29 -7.66 9.38
N PRO A 45 -4.56 -6.53 9.42
CA PRO A 45 -5.10 -5.23 9.85
C PRO A 45 -6.36 -4.78 9.09
N LEU A 46 -6.44 -5.12 7.80
CA LEU A 46 -7.62 -4.85 6.95
C LEU A 46 -8.88 -5.57 7.46
N VAL A 47 -8.74 -6.76 8.05
CA VAL A 47 -9.85 -7.53 8.64
C VAL A 47 -10.31 -6.89 9.94
N ALA A 48 -9.36 -6.41 10.76
CA ALA A 48 -9.66 -5.69 12.00
C ALA A 48 -10.33 -4.31 11.76
N GLY A 49 -10.28 -3.80 10.52
CA GLY A 49 -10.93 -2.56 10.12
C GLY A 49 -10.21 -1.28 10.57
N VAL A 50 -9.02 -1.42 11.16
CA VAL A 50 -8.14 -0.33 11.60
C VAL A 50 -7.53 0.39 10.39
N GLU A 51 -7.16 -0.36 9.36
CA GLU A 51 -6.68 0.16 8.08
C GLU A 51 -7.68 -0.15 6.96
N ARG A 52 -7.76 0.74 5.97
CA ARG A 52 -8.58 0.59 4.76
C ARG A 52 -7.77 0.90 3.51
N LEU A 53 -8.19 0.33 2.38
CA LEU A 53 -7.62 0.64 1.07
C LEU A 53 -8.49 1.68 0.37
N MET A 54 -7.93 2.87 0.18
CA MET A 54 -8.50 3.87 -0.72
C MET A 54 -8.10 3.54 -2.15
N GLN A 55 -9.09 3.46 -3.07
CA GLN A 55 -8.84 3.09 -4.46
C GLN A 55 -9.16 4.24 -5.41
N ALA A 56 -8.16 4.66 -6.17
CA ALA A 56 -8.32 5.52 -7.33
C ALA A 56 -8.52 4.69 -8.59
N ASP A 57 -9.42 5.15 -9.46
CA ASP A 57 -9.57 4.73 -10.84
C ASP A 57 -9.19 5.90 -11.74
N PHE A 58 -8.14 5.67 -12.54
CA PHE A 58 -7.75 6.58 -13.61
C PHE A 58 -7.77 5.83 -14.94
N ARG A 59 -8.81 6.07 -15.74
CA ARG A 59 -9.00 5.45 -17.06
C ARG A 59 -8.91 3.90 -17.00
N GLY A 60 -9.49 3.29 -15.98
CA GLY A 60 -9.48 1.84 -15.73
C GLY A 60 -8.20 1.33 -15.05
N ALA A 61 -7.17 2.16 -14.91
CA ALA A 61 -5.99 1.82 -14.13
C ALA A 61 -6.27 2.06 -12.63
N LEU A 62 -6.38 0.97 -11.88
CA LEU A 62 -6.62 1.04 -10.43
C LEU A 62 -5.33 1.25 -9.66
N GLY A 63 -5.35 2.16 -8.69
CA GLY A 63 -4.27 2.37 -7.72
C GLY A 63 -4.80 2.47 -6.30
N GLN A 64 -4.19 1.73 -5.37
CA GLN A 64 -4.63 1.69 -3.97
C GLN A 64 -3.61 2.33 -3.02
N ALA A 65 -4.10 2.82 -1.88
CA ALA A 65 -3.29 3.31 -0.76
C ALA A 65 -3.92 2.91 0.58
N TYR A 66 -3.09 2.47 1.53
CA TYR A 66 -3.51 2.23 2.92
C TYR A 66 -3.80 3.56 3.63
N THR A 67 -4.87 3.60 4.42
CA THR A 67 -5.25 4.76 5.23
C THR A 67 -6.15 4.37 6.39
N ASP A 68 -6.07 5.13 7.47
CA ASP A 68 -6.99 5.14 8.61
C ASP A 68 -8.14 6.16 8.41
N MET A 69 -7.99 7.10 7.47
CA MET A 69 -9.01 8.09 7.11
C MET A 69 -9.47 7.88 5.67
N TYR A 70 -10.76 7.58 5.47
CA TYR A 70 -11.32 7.20 4.18
C TYR A 70 -12.61 7.96 3.86
N GLY A 71 -12.91 8.07 2.57
CA GLY A 71 -14.05 8.80 2.01
C GLY A 71 -13.96 8.90 0.49
N ASP A 72 -15.11 9.05 -0.19
CA ASP A 72 -15.12 9.19 -1.64
C ASP A 72 -14.59 10.57 -2.05
N PHE A 73 -13.94 10.63 -3.21
CA PHE A 73 -13.45 11.86 -3.79
C PHE A 73 -13.49 11.79 -5.32
N SER A 74 -13.75 12.91 -5.98
CA SER A 74 -13.54 13.05 -7.42
C SER A 74 -13.02 14.44 -7.71
N GLY A 75 -12.04 14.53 -8.60
CA GLY A 75 -11.39 15.77 -8.96
C GLY A 75 -10.38 15.57 -10.07
N ARG A 76 -9.80 16.68 -10.54
CA ARG A 76 -8.75 16.66 -11.56
C ARG A 76 -7.39 16.35 -10.95
N LEU A 77 -6.49 15.80 -11.75
CA LEU A 77 -5.10 15.59 -11.33
C LEU A 77 -4.44 16.91 -10.88
N SER A 78 -4.73 18.03 -11.55
CA SER A 78 -4.27 19.37 -11.13
C SER A 78 -4.71 19.77 -9.73
N GLU A 79 -5.94 19.42 -9.32
CA GLU A 79 -6.47 19.71 -7.99
C GLU A 79 -5.81 18.82 -6.94
N ILE A 80 -5.61 17.54 -7.26
CA ILE A 80 -4.96 16.56 -6.38
C ILE A 80 -3.50 16.96 -6.12
N VAL A 81 -2.76 17.35 -7.15
CA VAL A 81 -1.38 17.84 -7.00
C VAL A 81 -1.30 19.28 -6.52
N ALA A 82 -2.39 20.04 -6.42
CA ALA A 82 -2.40 21.32 -5.72
C ALA A 82 -2.67 21.13 -4.22
N MET A 83 -3.38 20.07 -3.85
CA MET A 83 -3.87 19.80 -2.50
C MET A 83 -2.77 19.83 -1.42
N ASP A 84 -3.11 20.43 -0.29
CA ASP A 84 -2.29 20.43 0.92
C ASP A 84 -2.50 19.15 1.73
N LEU A 85 -1.45 18.34 1.89
CA LEU A 85 -1.49 16.95 2.40
C LEU A 85 -1.49 16.85 3.94
N LYS A 86 -2.30 17.71 4.58
CA LYS A 86 -2.36 17.89 6.05
C LYS A 86 -2.84 16.68 6.84
N ASN A 87 -3.59 15.76 6.25
CA ASN A 87 -4.13 14.58 6.93
C ASN A 87 -4.01 13.31 6.08
N ASN A 88 -4.26 12.15 6.68
CA ASN A 88 -4.11 10.85 6.03
C ASN A 88 -5.11 10.67 4.88
N PHE A 89 -6.31 11.23 4.97
CA PHE A 89 -7.30 11.22 3.89
C PHE A 89 -6.73 11.83 2.59
N ARG A 90 -6.17 13.04 2.69
CA ARG A 90 -5.58 13.75 1.54
C ARG A 90 -4.32 13.06 1.03
N ARG A 91 -3.50 12.49 1.91
CA ARG A 91 -2.33 11.68 1.52
C ARG A 91 -2.77 10.42 0.77
N ALA A 92 -3.83 9.76 1.22
CA ALA A 92 -4.37 8.57 0.58
C ALA A 92 -4.95 8.89 -0.81
N ILE A 93 -5.66 10.01 -0.96
CA ILE A 93 -6.10 10.51 -2.28
C ILE A 93 -4.90 10.69 -3.20
N PHE A 94 -3.88 11.40 -2.74
CA PHE A 94 -2.68 11.69 -3.52
C PHE A 94 -1.93 10.41 -3.94
N ILE A 95 -1.65 9.50 -3.00
CA ILE A 95 -0.89 8.27 -3.26
C ILE A 95 -1.68 7.28 -4.12
N SER A 96 -2.97 7.08 -3.88
CA SER A 96 -3.79 6.20 -4.72
C SER A 96 -3.87 6.71 -6.16
N SER A 97 -4.00 8.03 -6.34
CA SER A 97 -3.99 8.67 -7.67
C SER A 97 -2.64 8.53 -8.38
N LEU A 98 -1.53 8.75 -7.66
CA LEU A 98 -0.19 8.53 -8.19
C LEU A 98 -0.03 7.09 -8.68
N ASN A 99 -0.43 6.11 -7.86
CA ASN A 99 -0.37 4.69 -8.22
C ASN A 99 -1.22 4.37 -9.47
N ALA A 100 -2.43 4.93 -9.56
CA ALA A 100 -3.32 4.74 -10.69
C ALA A 100 -2.74 5.32 -11.99
N VAL A 101 -2.22 6.56 -11.94
CA VAL A 101 -1.62 7.22 -13.10
C VAL A 101 -0.34 6.53 -13.57
N MET A 102 0.57 6.20 -12.65
CA MET A 102 1.82 5.50 -13.02
C MET A 102 1.53 4.13 -13.65
N LYS A 103 0.49 3.42 -13.18
CA LYS A 103 0.04 2.19 -13.81
C LYS A 103 -0.58 2.43 -15.19
N HIS A 104 -1.39 3.47 -15.36
CA HIS A 104 -1.95 3.83 -16.68
C HIS A 104 -0.85 4.10 -17.70
N LEU A 105 0.24 4.76 -17.28
CA LEU A 105 1.41 5.05 -18.11
C LEU A 105 2.35 3.84 -18.31
N GLY A 106 2.04 2.68 -17.71
CA GLY A 106 2.87 1.47 -17.81
C GLY A 106 4.20 1.53 -17.05
N LEU A 107 4.39 2.52 -16.17
CA LEU A 107 5.63 2.72 -15.41
C LEU A 107 5.75 1.77 -14.22
N ILE A 108 4.62 1.36 -13.66
CA ILE A 108 4.56 0.41 -12.54
C ILE A 108 3.44 -0.60 -12.76
N THR A 109 3.52 -1.70 -12.00
CA THR A 109 2.47 -2.72 -11.94
C THR A 109 2.13 -3.02 -10.48
N LYS A 110 1.19 -3.97 -10.25
CA LYS A 110 0.84 -4.48 -8.90
C LYS A 110 0.43 -3.41 -7.88
N THR A 111 -0.36 -2.43 -8.32
CA THR A 111 -0.89 -1.31 -7.51
C THR A 111 -2.19 -1.60 -6.76
N VAL A 112 -2.64 -2.85 -6.79
CA VAL A 112 -3.82 -3.36 -6.09
C VAL A 112 -3.34 -4.46 -5.16
N HIS A 113 -3.82 -4.46 -3.93
CA HIS A 113 -3.37 -5.40 -2.91
C HIS A 113 -3.73 -6.85 -3.29
N CYS A 114 -2.89 -7.77 -2.81
CA CYS A 114 -3.04 -9.20 -2.96
C CYS A 114 -4.35 -9.71 -2.37
N LYS A 115 -4.89 -10.80 -2.93
CA LYS A 115 -6.09 -11.49 -2.45
C LYS A 115 -5.84 -12.98 -2.22
N ASP A 116 -6.69 -13.61 -1.42
CA ASP A 116 -6.70 -15.03 -1.12
C ASP A 116 -5.33 -15.49 -0.61
N ASP A 117 -4.69 -16.44 -1.29
CA ASP A 117 -3.37 -16.97 -0.91
C ASP A 117 -2.19 -16.13 -1.39
N GLN A 118 -2.42 -15.10 -2.21
CA GLN A 118 -1.36 -14.26 -2.75
C GLN A 118 -0.51 -13.55 -1.68
N PRO A 119 -1.02 -13.12 -0.50
CA PRO A 119 -0.18 -12.61 0.57
C PRO A 119 0.85 -13.63 1.07
N ARG A 120 0.49 -14.92 1.11
CA ARG A 120 1.42 -16.00 1.47
C ARG A 120 2.45 -16.21 0.37
N GLU A 121 2.01 -16.29 -0.88
CA GLU A 121 2.93 -16.39 -2.03
C GLU A 121 3.92 -15.22 -2.07
N CYS A 122 3.41 -13.99 -1.94
CA CYS A 122 4.20 -12.76 -1.90
C CYS A 122 5.24 -12.78 -0.78
N SER A 123 4.89 -13.31 0.40
CA SER A 123 5.85 -13.45 1.50
C SER A 123 7.01 -14.40 1.18
N GLN A 124 6.75 -15.49 0.46
CA GLN A 124 7.79 -16.43 0.04
C GLN A 124 8.67 -15.86 -1.06
N GLU A 125 8.08 -15.11 -2.01
CA GLU A 125 8.86 -14.40 -3.02
C GLU A 125 9.78 -13.33 -2.40
N LEU A 126 9.35 -12.65 -1.35
CA LEU A 126 10.21 -11.72 -0.60
C LEU A 126 11.41 -12.45 0.04
N VAL A 127 11.17 -13.60 0.67
CA VAL A 127 12.25 -14.44 1.25
C VAL A 127 13.25 -14.85 0.16
N ARG A 128 12.75 -15.37 -0.97
CA ARG A 128 13.59 -15.80 -2.10
C ARG A 128 14.37 -14.62 -2.68
N TYR A 129 13.74 -13.46 -2.82
CA TYR A 129 14.39 -12.26 -3.32
C TYR A 129 15.55 -11.83 -2.42
N ILE A 130 15.34 -11.78 -1.10
CA ILE A 130 16.39 -11.38 -0.15
C ILE A 130 17.55 -12.38 -0.18
N GLU A 131 17.24 -13.68 -0.16
CA GLU A 131 18.27 -14.72 -0.21
C GLU A 131 19.10 -14.65 -1.51
N THR A 132 18.42 -14.56 -2.64
CA THR A 132 19.08 -14.57 -3.96
C THR A 132 20.00 -13.37 -4.14
N ASN A 133 19.59 -12.19 -3.66
CA ASN A 133 20.30 -10.94 -3.92
C ASN A 133 21.27 -10.55 -2.79
N TYR A 134 21.06 -11.04 -1.57
CA TYR A 134 21.79 -10.58 -0.38
C TYR A 134 22.26 -11.72 0.55
N GLY A 135 21.96 -12.98 0.25
CA GLY A 135 22.35 -14.12 1.09
C GLY A 135 21.55 -14.17 2.39
N GLN A 136 22.21 -14.04 3.54
CA GLN A 136 21.55 -14.17 4.86
C GLN A 136 21.76 -12.93 5.74
N PRO A 137 21.19 -11.77 5.38
CA PRO A 137 21.34 -10.55 6.15
C PRO A 137 20.51 -10.55 7.43
N LYS A 138 20.81 -9.60 8.32
CA LYS A 138 19.88 -9.16 9.37
C LYS A 138 18.84 -8.24 8.74
N VAL A 139 17.56 -8.44 9.07
CA VAL A 139 16.44 -7.70 8.47
C VAL A 139 15.76 -6.83 9.54
N ALA A 140 15.56 -5.56 9.21
CA ALA A 140 14.72 -4.65 9.98
C ALA A 140 13.46 -4.34 9.16
N MET A 141 12.30 -4.67 9.71
CA MET A 141 10.99 -4.44 9.08
C MET A 141 10.26 -3.31 9.81
N VAL A 142 9.72 -2.36 9.04
CA VAL A 142 8.91 -1.25 9.54
C VAL A 142 7.47 -1.49 9.10
N GLY A 143 6.58 -1.65 10.07
CA GLY A 143 5.21 -2.14 9.90
C GLY A 143 5.12 -3.66 10.02
N PHE A 144 4.17 -4.13 10.83
CA PHE A 144 3.90 -5.54 11.07
C PHE A 144 2.97 -6.10 9.98
N GLN A 145 3.54 -6.88 9.06
CA GLN A 145 2.78 -7.63 8.05
C GLN A 145 2.87 -9.13 8.37
N PRO A 146 1.81 -9.77 8.91
CA PRO A 146 1.92 -11.08 9.56
C PRO A 146 2.59 -12.15 8.71
N ARG A 147 2.15 -12.32 7.45
CA ARG A 147 2.71 -13.36 6.55
C ARG A 147 4.17 -13.09 6.17
N MET A 148 4.56 -11.83 5.99
CA MET A 148 5.95 -11.47 5.72
C MET A 148 6.84 -11.74 6.94
N VAL A 149 6.39 -11.32 8.12
CA VAL A 149 7.13 -11.57 9.38
C VAL A 149 7.29 -13.06 9.62
N GLU A 150 6.21 -13.83 9.48
CA GLU A 150 6.24 -15.29 9.65
C GLU A 150 7.23 -15.96 8.69
N ALA A 151 7.24 -15.56 7.41
CA ALA A 151 8.12 -16.14 6.40
C ALA A 151 9.58 -15.74 6.61
N LEU A 152 9.84 -14.46 6.90
CA LEU A 152 11.19 -13.93 7.10
C LEU A 152 11.83 -14.46 8.39
N ALA A 153 11.07 -14.54 9.49
CA ALA A 153 11.57 -15.00 10.79
C ALA A 153 12.08 -16.45 10.75
N LYS A 154 11.56 -17.28 9.84
CA LYS A 154 12.02 -18.66 9.64
C LYS A 154 13.42 -18.75 9.03
N LYS A 155 13.96 -17.66 8.44
CA LYS A 155 15.20 -17.69 7.66
C LYS A 155 16.24 -16.64 8.05
N PHE A 156 15.81 -15.50 8.59
CA PHE A 156 16.66 -14.34 8.87
C PHE A 156 16.54 -13.89 10.33
N GLU A 157 17.60 -13.27 10.84
CA GLU A 157 17.51 -12.49 12.09
C GLU A 157 16.66 -11.25 11.82
N LEU A 158 15.42 -11.25 12.32
CA LEU A 158 14.42 -10.23 12.05
C LEU A 158 14.14 -9.38 13.28
N ARG A 159 14.00 -8.06 13.09
CA ARG A 159 13.37 -7.15 14.04
C ARG A 159 12.24 -6.40 13.37
N VAL A 160 11.13 -6.24 14.07
CA VAL A 160 9.95 -5.52 13.57
C VAL A 160 9.72 -4.29 14.43
N SER A 161 9.45 -3.16 13.79
CA SER A 161 8.95 -1.95 14.45
C SER A 161 7.56 -1.66 13.94
N ASP A 162 6.66 -1.23 14.81
CA ASP A 162 5.27 -0.98 14.46
C ASP A 162 4.71 0.20 15.25
N MET A 163 3.73 0.90 14.68
CA MET A 163 3.05 2.03 15.33
C MET A 163 1.76 1.62 16.04
N ASP A 164 1.21 0.45 15.73
CA ASP A 164 0.06 -0.09 16.43
C ASP A 164 0.49 -0.54 17.83
N ARG A 165 -0.13 0.06 18.84
CA ARG A 165 0.12 -0.26 20.25
C ARG A 165 -0.23 -1.71 20.57
N ASP A 166 -1.12 -2.32 19.81
CA ASP A 166 -1.46 -3.74 19.96
C ASP A 166 -0.38 -4.67 19.43
N ASN A 167 0.62 -4.18 18.69
CA ASN A 167 1.79 -4.96 18.29
C ASN A 167 3.00 -4.73 19.21
N ILE A 168 3.12 -3.54 19.81
CA ILE A 168 4.30 -3.16 20.60
C ILE A 168 4.48 -4.06 21.84
N GLY A 169 5.67 -4.65 21.96
CA GLY A 169 6.09 -5.47 23.10
C GLY A 169 5.56 -6.90 23.11
N LYS A 170 4.78 -7.29 22.09
CA LYS A 170 4.28 -8.66 21.92
C LYS A 170 5.25 -9.47 21.07
N GLU A 171 5.39 -10.75 21.42
CA GLU A 171 6.11 -11.70 20.57
C GLU A 171 5.13 -12.37 19.60
N LYS A 172 5.41 -12.29 18.30
CA LYS A 172 4.65 -12.94 17.22
C LYS A 172 5.61 -13.67 16.29
N PHE A 173 5.32 -14.93 16.00
CA PHE A 173 6.17 -15.79 15.16
C PHE A 173 7.63 -15.89 15.64
N GLY A 174 7.87 -15.81 16.95
CA GLY A 174 9.22 -15.82 17.53
C GLY A 174 10.00 -14.51 17.39
N VAL A 175 9.33 -13.42 17.01
CA VAL A 175 9.91 -12.07 16.86
C VAL A 175 9.21 -11.11 17.81
N LYS A 176 9.99 -10.26 18.48
CA LYS A 176 9.53 -9.26 19.45
C LYS A 176 9.68 -7.84 18.91
#